data_AF-A0A2L2YF20-F1
#
_entry.id   AF-A0A2L2YF20-F1
#
_cell.length_a   1.000
_cell.length_b   1.000
_cell.length_c   1.000
_cell.angle_alpha   90.00
_cell.angle_beta   90.00
_cell.angle_gamma   90.00
#
_symmetry.space_group_name_H-M   'P 1'
#
loop_
_entity.id
_entity.type
_entity.pdbx_description
1 polymer ?
#
loop_
_entity_poly.entity_id
_entity_poly.type
_entity_poly.pdbx_seq_one_letter_code
_entity_poly.pdbx_strand_id
1 'polypeptide(L)'
;PKNHQEVLNLTKGQVALGGGGLALFGSGCLHTWPETIQEIPWRFGDNRKVDRMKLMDDSANRGFYWACYSTGLGAALHELGHTFDLGHTHGGIMGRGFDDIHKYFIIDMFYKNHIFQQEHNPYYQPSNHDCTVELTLTSPTSLSEPDEKYLAELSKVAVSSDLPDFSSDQTAWKLPNPPDTDVERGRLAVNVGGAYWSRSSALILYFHKWFNDVEEEVKIDSISLQGTEIVSSNSIKIIEFRDQEGTSFHHLEFLEETDIFKLNLASINLSEYVLENIKEILIVVEDIFGNLMKSKLDIKMLNFNIK
;
A
#
# COMPACT_ATOMS: atom_id res chain seq x y z
N PRO A 1 23.10 5.84 -14.92
CA PRO A 1 22.53 6.55 -13.75
C PRO A 1 22.86 5.81 -12.44
N LYS A 2 23.41 6.53 -11.46
CA LYS A 2 23.82 6.01 -10.14
C LYS A 2 22.72 6.08 -9.08
N ASN A 3 21.74 6.96 -9.28
CA ASN A 3 20.62 7.20 -8.37
C ASN A 3 19.33 7.43 -9.18
N HIS A 4 18.20 7.47 -8.47
CA HIS A 4 16.88 7.65 -9.07
C HIS A 4 16.73 8.96 -9.85
N GLN A 5 17.32 10.06 -9.35
CA GLN A 5 17.27 11.35 -10.04
C GLN A 5 17.92 11.28 -11.42
N GLU A 6 19.06 10.59 -11.54
CA GLU A 6 19.70 10.37 -12.84
C GLU A 6 18.86 9.45 -13.74
N VAL A 7 18.12 8.49 -13.20
CA VAL A 7 17.18 7.67 -13.99
C VAL A 7 16.04 8.55 -14.55
N LEU A 8 15.44 9.39 -13.72
CA LEU A 8 14.37 10.31 -14.13
C LEU A 8 14.86 11.32 -15.17
N ASN A 9 16.07 11.88 -15.01
CA ASN A 9 16.64 12.83 -15.98
C ASN A 9 16.87 12.20 -17.36
N LEU A 10 17.10 10.88 -17.42
CA LEU A 10 17.28 10.14 -18.67
C LEU A 10 15.97 9.60 -19.24
N THR A 11 14.87 9.69 -18.49
CA THR A 11 13.57 9.11 -18.87
C THR A 11 12.59 10.22 -19.23
N LYS A 12 11.84 10.03 -20.33
CA LYS A 12 10.78 10.95 -20.75
C LYS A 12 9.41 10.34 -20.47
N GLY A 13 8.48 11.16 -19.99
CA GLY A 13 7.07 10.76 -19.84
C GLY A 13 6.82 9.72 -18.75
N GLN A 14 7.72 9.60 -17.77
CA GLN A 14 7.47 8.77 -16.59
C GLN A 14 6.59 9.53 -15.60
N VAL A 15 5.52 8.87 -15.16
CA VAL A 15 4.56 9.38 -14.18
C VAL A 15 3.87 8.18 -13.51
N ALA A 16 3.52 8.31 -12.25
CA ALA A 16 2.58 7.43 -11.56
C ALA A 16 1.75 8.35 -10.66
N LEU A 17 0.49 8.56 -11.02
CA LEU A 17 -0.42 9.46 -10.33
C LEU A 17 -1.84 8.93 -10.40
N GLY A 18 -2.49 8.80 -9.25
CA GLY A 18 -3.86 8.34 -9.10
C GLY A 18 -4.70 9.30 -8.26
N GLY A 19 -5.96 9.45 -8.65
CA GLY A 19 -6.94 10.22 -7.89
C GLY A 19 -8.09 10.72 -8.76
N GLY A 20 -9.20 11.10 -8.13
CA GLY A 20 -10.35 11.70 -8.85
C GLY A 20 -10.91 10.81 -9.97
N GLY A 21 -10.90 9.49 -9.78
CA GLY A 21 -11.39 8.50 -10.74
C GLY A 21 -10.45 8.16 -11.91
N LEU A 22 -9.21 8.67 -11.92
CA LEU A 22 -8.22 8.40 -12.96
C LEU A 22 -6.87 8.01 -12.35
N ALA A 23 -6.26 6.96 -12.90
CA ALA A 23 -4.86 6.62 -12.67
C ALA A 23 -4.09 6.80 -13.99
N LEU A 24 -2.99 7.54 -13.94
CA LEU A 24 -2.07 7.77 -15.04
C LEU A 24 -0.73 7.10 -14.73
N PHE A 25 -0.28 6.25 -15.64
CA PHE A 25 0.96 5.49 -15.49
C PHE A 25 1.85 5.61 -16.73
N GLY A 26 3.12 5.91 -16.52
CA GLY A 26 4.12 6.15 -17.56
C GLY A 26 4.68 4.87 -18.16
N SER A 27 5.21 4.97 -19.38
CA SER A 27 5.68 3.81 -20.13
C SER A 27 7.11 3.36 -19.80
N GLY A 28 7.83 4.08 -18.92
CA GLY A 28 9.27 3.92 -18.74
C GLY A 28 9.68 2.49 -18.38
N CYS A 29 8.90 1.82 -17.54
CA CYS A 29 9.15 0.45 -17.09
C CYS A 29 8.38 -0.62 -17.87
N LEU A 30 7.56 -0.28 -18.88
CA LEU A 30 6.74 -1.28 -19.59
C LEU A 30 7.56 -2.30 -20.38
N HIS A 31 8.84 -2.02 -20.66
CA HIS A 31 9.76 -2.97 -21.30
C HIS A 31 10.01 -4.24 -20.47
N THR A 32 9.67 -4.23 -19.17
CA THR A 32 9.75 -5.42 -18.30
C THR A 32 8.40 -6.14 -18.15
N TRP A 33 7.31 -5.55 -18.62
CA TRP A 33 5.97 -6.08 -18.44
C TRP A 33 5.67 -7.25 -19.39
N PRO A 34 4.78 -8.16 -18.99
CA PRO A 34 4.29 -9.22 -19.86
C PRO A 34 3.44 -8.65 -21.01
N GLU A 35 3.61 -9.18 -22.21
CA GLU A 35 2.73 -8.86 -23.35
C GLU A 35 1.45 -9.70 -23.34
N THR A 36 1.48 -10.86 -22.66
CA THR A 36 0.35 -11.78 -22.53
C THR A 36 0.27 -12.33 -21.10
N ILE A 37 -0.92 -12.79 -20.69
CA ILE A 37 -1.15 -13.36 -19.34
C ILE A 37 -0.20 -14.55 -19.07
N GLN A 38 0.12 -15.33 -20.10
CA GLN A 38 1.01 -16.49 -20.02
C GLN A 38 2.45 -16.09 -19.66
N GLU A 39 2.86 -14.85 -19.94
CA GLU A 39 4.21 -14.37 -19.58
C GLU A 39 4.36 -14.00 -18.10
N ILE A 40 3.25 -13.75 -17.39
CA ILE A 40 3.25 -13.24 -16.01
C ILE A 40 4.21 -14.05 -15.10
N PRO A 41 4.16 -15.39 -15.06
CA PRO A 41 5.02 -16.15 -14.17
C PRO A 41 6.50 -15.91 -14.48
N TRP A 42 6.93 -15.98 -15.74
CA TRP A 42 8.35 -15.87 -16.05
C TRP A 42 8.88 -14.44 -15.97
N ARG A 43 8.04 -13.43 -16.22
CA ARG A 43 8.43 -12.02 -16.01
C ARG A 43 8.76 -11.74 -14.55
N PHE A 44 8.04 -12.36 -13.61
CA PHE A 44 8.39 -12.28 -12.18
C PHE A 44 9.62 -13.10 -11.78
N GLY A 45 10.13 -13.98 -12.65
CA GLY A 45 11.40 -14.69 -12.48
C GLY A 45 12.56 -14.16 -13.34
N ASP A 46 12.36 -13.06 -14.07
CA ASP A 46 13.33 -12.54 -15.03
C ASP A 46 14.53 -11.87 -14.36
N ASN A 47 15.59 -12.67 -14.18
CA ASN A 47 16.85 -12.25 -13.56
C ASN A 47 17.81 -11.51 -14.50
N ARG A 48 17.38 -11.06 -15.68
CA ARG A 48 18.19 -10.16 -16.52
C ARG A 48 18.43 -8.85 -15.78
N LYS A 49 19.63 -8.28 -15.92
CA LYS A 49 19.96 -6.97 -15.37
C LYS A 49 19.47 -5.86 -16.29
N VAL A 50 18.91 -4.80 -15.72
CA VAL A 50 18.49 -3.62 -16.49
C VAL A 50 19.72 -2.83 -16.94
N ASP A 51 19.88 -2.62 -18.25
CA ASP A 51 20.87 -1.70 -18.80
C ASP A 51 20.39 -0.26 -18.57
N ARG A 52 20.72 0.29 -17.40
CA ARG A 52 20.27 1.61 -16.93
C ARG A 52 20.70 2.78 -17.83
N MET A 53 21.60 2.55 -18.78
CA MET A 53 22.00 3.57 -19.75
C MET A 53 21.05 3.65 -20.95
N LYS A 54 20.21 2.62 -21.15
CA LYS A 54 19.27 2.53 -22.28
C LYS A 54 17.81 2.45 -21.85
N LEU A 55 17.56 1.86 -20.68
CA LEU A 55 16.23 1.57 -20.17
C LEU A 55 16.06 2.18 -18.78
N MET A 56 14.84 2.62 -18.48
CA MET A 56 14.50 3.12 -17.16
C MET A 56 14.56 1.96 -16.15
N ASP A 57 15.12 2.21 -14.96
CA ASP A 57 15.10 1.24 -13.87
C ASP A 57 14.40 1.85 -12.65
N ASP A 58 13.18 1.40 -12.39
CA ASP A 58 12.42 1.74 -11.19
C ASP A 58 12.25 0.55 -10.24
N SER A 59 13.22 -0.36 -10.22
CA SER A 59 13.16 -1.60 -9.42
C SER A 59 13.38 -1.40 -7.92
N ALA A 60 13.20 -0.19 -7.37
CA ALA A 60 13.56 0.14 -5.98
C ALA A 60 15.02 -0.25 -5.64
N ASN A 61 15.96 0.10 -6.52
CA ASN A 61 17.40 -0.21 -6.45
C ASN A 61 17.79 -1.71 -6.58
N ARG A 62 16.88 -2.62 -6.92
CA ARG A 62 17.18 -4.05 -7.09
C ARG A 62 17.95 -4.37 -8.39
N GLY A 63 17.71 -3.64 -9.47
CA GLY A 63 18.49 -3.69 -10.72
C GLY A 63 18.11 -4.79 -11.73
N PHE A 64 17.02 -5.51 -11.49
CA PHE A 64 16.59 -6.66 -12.30
C PHE A 64 15.24 -6.42 -12.97
N TYR A 65 15.00 -7.12 -14.08
CA TYR A 65 13.75 -7.03 -14.84
C TYR A 65 12.54 -7.43 -14.00
N TRP A 66 12.60 -8.56 -13.27
CA TRP A 66 11.52 -8.98 -12.38
C TRP A 66 11.17 -7.93 -11.34
N ALA A 67 12.19 -7.26 -10.80
CA ALA A 67 12.02 -6.28 -9.73
C ALA A 67 11.44 -4.97 -10.26
N CYS A 68 11.86 -4.55 -11.45
CA CYS A 68 11.29 -3.40 -12.15
C CYS A 68 9.84 -3.66 -12.57
N TYR A 69 9.51 -4.90 -12.97
CA TYR A 69 8.13 -5.30 -13.25
C TYR A 69 7.28 -5.30 -11.96
N SER A 70 7.79 -5.88 -10.86
CA SER A 70 7.12 -5.89 -9.56
C SER A 70 6.80 -4.49 -9.05
N THR A 71 7.79 -3.60 -9.00
CA THR A 71 7.57 -2.20 -8.58
C THR A 71 6.61 -1.48 -9.52
N GLY A 72 6.75 -1.66 -10.84
CA GLY A 72 5.88 -1.01 -11.81
C GLY A 72 4.41 -1.46 -11.69
N LEU A 73 4.15 -2.76 -11.63
CA LEU A 73 2.79 -3.30 -11.47
C LEU A 73 2.20 -2.89 -10.12
N GLY A 74 3.00 -2.98 -9.05
CA GLY A 74 2.59 -2.57 -7.72
C GLY A 74 2.23 -1.09 -7.64
N ALA A 75 3.04 -0.22 -8.26
CA ALA A 75 2.75 1.21 -8.35
C ALA A 75 1.48 1.49 -9.17
N ALA A 76 1.28 0.80 -10.30
CA ALA A 76 0.03 0.92 -11.05
C ALA A 76 -1.20 0.53 -10.20
N LEU A 77 -1.08 -0.51 -9.37
CA LEU A 77 -2.12 -0.92 -8.44
C LEU A 77 -2.33 0.10 -7.30
N HIS A 78 -1.26 0.73 -6.81
CA HIS A 78 -1.31 1.82 -5.84
C HIS A 78 -2.09 3.03 -6.38
N GLU A 79 -1.76 3.48 -7.60
CA GLU A 79 -2.46 4.60 -8.23
C GLU A 79 -3.93 4.26 -8.51
N LEU A 80 -4.21 3.01 -8.90
CA LEU A 80 -5.59 2.53 -9.03
C LEU A 80 -6.32 2.56 -7.68
N GLY A 81 -5.64 2.22 -6.58
CA GLY A 81 -6.17 2.35 -5.23
C GLY A 81 -6.65 3.77 -4.91
N HIS A 82 -5.90 4.79 -5.30
CA HIS A 82 -6.33 6.20 -5.16
C HIS A 82 -7.60 6.54 -5.95
N THR A 83 -7.90 5.83 -7.04
CA THR A 83 -9.16 6.02 -7.79
C THR A 83 -10.38 5.50 -7.03
N PHE A 84 -10.17 4.56 -6.09
CA PHE A 84 -11.16 4.04 -5.15
C PHE A 84 -11.11 4.77 -3.80
N ASP A 85 -10.61 6.01 -3.80
CA ASP A 85 -10.50 6.87 -2.62
C ASP A 85 -9.59 6.35 -1.50
N LEU A 86 -8.75 5.34 -1.75
CA LEU A 86 -7.77 4.88 -0.76
C LEU A 86 -6.70 5.96 -0.49
N GLY A 87 -6.42 6.19 0.79
CA GLY A 87 -5.30 7.03 1.23
C GLY A 87 -4.00 6.24 1.32
N HIS A 88 -2.88 6.92 1.54
CA HIS A 88 -1.63 6.23 1.83
C HIS A 88 -1.72 5.44 3.13
N THR A 89 -0.91 4.41 3.28
CA THR A 89 -0.76 3.64 4.52
C THR A 89 0.72 3.45 4.87
N HIS A 90 1.01 3.16 6.14
CA HIS A 90 2.39 2.96 6.61
C HIS A 90 3.11 1.77 5.94
N GLY A 91 2.36 0.75 5.54
CA GLY A 91 2.83 -0.41 4.80
C GLY A 91 1.77 -0.84 3.77
N GLY A 92 1.88 -2.04 3.20
CA GLY A 92 0.88 -2.52 2.25
C GLY A 92 1.03 -1.90 0.85
N ILE A 93 0.06 -2.19 -0.01
CA ILE A 93 -0.02 -1.68 -1.38
C ILE A 93 -0.16 -0.16 -1.40
N MET A 94 -0.91 0.43 -0.46
CA MET A 94 -1.00 1.89 -0.31
C MET A 94 0.20 2.53 0.43
N GLY A 95 1.22 1.73 0.77
CA GLY A 95 2.53 2.18 1.26
C GLY A 95 3.64 1.79 0.28
N ARG A 96 4.82 1.36 0.77
CA ARG A 96 5.89 0.79 -0.09
C ARG A 96 5.82 -0.72 -0.29
N GLY A 97 4.81 -1.35 0.29
CA GLY A 97 4.65 -2.80 0.22
C GLY A 97 4.30 -3.32 -1.17
N PHE A 98 3.83 -2.48 -2.07
CA PHE A 98 3.58 -2.85 -3.47
C PHE A 98 4.82 -3.32 -4.23
N ASP A 99 6.04 -2.96 -3.77
CA ASP A 99 7.30 -3.45 -4.35
C ASP A 99 7.41 -4.99 -4.31
N ASP A 100 6.67 -5.62 -3.40
CA ASP A 100 6.68 -7.05 -3.11
C ASP A 100 5.58 -7.83 -3.84
N ILE A 101 4.81 -7.21 -4.75
CA ILE A 101 3.68 -7.87 -5.40
C ILE A 101 4.07 -9.17 -6.14
N HIS A 102 5.29 -9.26 -6.65
CA HIS A 102 5.84 -10.49 -7.23
C HIS A 102 5.73 -11.70 -6.29
N LYS A 103 5.90 -11.52 -4.97
CA LYS A 103 5.87 -12.62 -3.97
C LYS A 103 4.54 -13.38 -4.04
N TYR A 104 3.42 -12.71 -4.32
CA TYR A 104 2.13 -13.38 -4.51
C TYR A 104 2.14 -14.32 -5.73
N PHE A 105 2.67 -13.85 -6.86
CA PHE A 105 2.64 -14.59 -8.12
C PHE A 105 3.67 -15.72 -8.22
N ILE A 106 4.79 -15.61 -7.50
CA ILE A 106 5.86 -16.61 -7.54
C ILE A 106 5.73 -17.70 -6.48
N ILE A 107 4.71 -17.65 -5.62
CA ILE A 107 4.44 -18.71 -4.62
C ILE A 107 4.39 -20.09 -5.29
N ASP A 108 3.70 -20.21 -6.43
CA ASP A 108 3.61 -21.46 -7.19
C ASP A 108 4.88 -21.77 -8.01
N MET A 109 5.70 -20.75 -8.28
CA MET A 109 6.96 -20.96 -9.00
C MET A 109 8.00 -21.72 -8.17
N PHE A 110 7.81 -21.93 -6.87
CA PHE A 110 8.68 -22.76 -6.04
C PHE A 110 8.27 -24.26 -6.02
N TYR A 111 7.27 -24.66 -6.82
CA TYR A 111 6.85 -26.06 -6.93
C TYR A 111 7.70 -26.83 -7.97
N LYS A 112 7.79 -28.16 -7.79
CA LYS A 112 8.63 -29.05 -8.60
C LYS A 112 8.40 -28.90 -10.11
N ASN A 113 9.51 -28.98 -10.86
CA ASN A 113 9.62 -28.94 -12.32
C ASN A 113 9.32 -27.60 -13.00
N HIS A 114 8.87 -26.55 -12.28
CA HIS A 114 8.61 -25.22 -12.87
C HIS A 114 7.90 -25.30 -14.24
N ILE A 115 6.91 -26.18 -14.39
CA ILE A 115 6.38 -26.59 -15.71
C ILE A 115 5.98 -25.37 -16.55
N PHE A 116 5.32 -24.40 -15.92
CA PHE A 116 4.96 -23.13 -16.57
C PHE A 116 6.17 -22.35 -17.11
N GLN A 117 7.28 -22.30 -16.37
CA GLN A 117 8.52 -21.66 -16.84
C GLN A 117 9.11 -22.42 -18.02
N GLN A 118 9.13 -23.75 -17.97
CA GLN A 118 9.68 -24.57 -19.07
C GLN A 118 8.94 -24.34 -20.38
N GLU A 119 7.61 -24.22 -20.32
CA GLU A 119 6.77 -24.06 -21.50
C GLU A 119 6.74 -22.62 -22.04
N HIS A 120 6.81 -21.60 -21.19
CA HIS A 120 6.48 -20.22 -21.56
C HIS A 120 7.63 -19.22 -21.41
N ASN A 121 8.76 -19.58 -20.79
CA ASN A 121 9.92 -18.69 -20.63
C ASN A 121 10.98 -18.97 -21.71
N PRO A 122 11.16 -18.08 -22.72
CA PRO A 122 12.17 -18.26 -23.76
C PRO A 122 13.62 -18.19 -23.23
N TYR A 123 13.81 -17.74 -21.99
CA TYR A 123 15.09 -17.62 -21.31
C TYR A 123 15.21 -18.60 -20.12
N TYR A 124 14.36 -19.63 -20.05
CA TYR A 124 14.41 -20.61 -18.97
C TYR A 124 15.80 -21.26 -18.85
N GLN A 125 16.31 -21.30 -17.62
CA GLN A 125 17.47 -22.13 -17.28
C GLN A 125 17.11 -23.08 -16.14
N PRO A 126 17.43 -24.38 -16.26
CA PRO A 126 17.20 -25.34 -15.18
C PRO A 126 17.99 -24.94 -13.93
N SER A 127 17.32 -24.80 -12.79
CA SER A 127 18.02 -24.67 -11.51
C SER A 127 18.44 -26.05 -10.99
N ASN A 128 19.71 -26.22 -10.63
CA ASN A 128 20.21 -27.43 -9.97
C ASN A 128 19.81 -27.53 -8.48
N HIS A 129 18.98 -26.62 -7.98
CA HIS A 129 18.59 -26.53 -6.58
C HIS A 129 17.15 -27.02 -6.38
N ASP A 130 16.99 -28.12 -5.65
CA ASP A 130 15.69 -28.54 -5.08
C ASP A 130 15.33 -27.58 -3.94
N CYS A 131 14.68 -26.45 -4.27
CA CYS A 131 14.16 -25.54 -3.26
C CYS A 131 12.64 -25.69 -3.19
N THR A 132 12.17 -26.52 -2.26
CA THR A 132 10.75 -26.62 -1.90
C THR A 132 10.48 -25.76 -0.66
N VAL A 133 9.58 -24.78 -0.76
CA VAL A 133 9.03 -24.08 0.42
C VAL A 133 7.64 -24.64 0.69
N GLU A 134 7.45 -25.21 1.87
CA GLU A 134 6.14 -25.72 2.30
C GLU A 134 5.24 -24.52 2.70
N LEU A 135 4.15 -24.30 1.99
CA LEU A 135 3.18 -23.24 2.29
C LEU A 135 2.23 -23.69 3.39
N THR A 136 2.51 -23.28 4.62
CA THR A 136 1.48 -23.30 5.67
C THR A 136 0.61 -22.05 5.48
N LEU A 137 -0.61 -22.22 4.96
CA LEU A 137 -1.64 -21.18 4.99
C LEU A 137 -2.00 -20.89 6.45
N THR A 138 -1.30 -19.94 7.08
CA THR A 138 -1.68 -19.47 8.40
C THR A 138 -2.82 -18.46 8.26
N SER A 139 -3.93 -18.75 8.93
CA SER A 139 -5.02 -17.81 9.22
C SER A 139 -4.48 -16.49 9.75
N PRO A 140 -5.18 -15.35 9.58
CA PRO A 140 -4.70 -14.05 10.03
C PRO A 140 -4.45 -14.06 11.54
N THR A 141 -3.18 -14.02 11.93
CA THR A 141 -2.77 -13.90 13.33
C THR A 141 -3.17 -12.51 13.82
N SER A 142 -4.03 -12.44 14.84
CA SER A 142 -4.28 -11.22 15.60
C SER A 142 -2.95 -10.66 16.12
N LEU A 143 -2.60 -9.44 15.68
CA LEU A 143 -1.44 -8.72 16.20
C LEU A 143 -1.61 -8.49 17.71
N SER A 144 -0.78 -9.14 18.53
CA SER A 144 -0.53 -8.69 19.90
C SER A 144 0.51 -7.56 19.88
N GLU A 145 0.39 -6.62 20.82
CA GLU A 145 1.18 -5.38 20.89
C GLU A 145 2.71 -5.59 20.81
N PRO A 146 3.44 -4.65 20.17
CA PRO A 146 4.88 -4.78 19.99
C PRO A 146 5.66 -4.58 21.31
N ASP A 147 6.64 -5.46 21.51
CA ASP A 147 7.49 -5.55 22.69
C ASP A 147 8.41 -4.30 22.82
N GLU A 148 8.30 -3.55 23.93
CA GLU A 148 9.01 -2.27 24.18
C GLU A 148 10.53 -2.37 24.02
N LYS A 149 11.07 -3.59 24.23
CA LYS A 149 12.50 -3.86 24.11
C LYS A 149 13.04 -3.68 22.68
N TYR A 150 12.19 -3.88 21.68
CA TYR A 150 12.55 -3.79 20.25
C TYR A 150 12.64 -2.33 19.77
N LEU A 151 11.78 -1.45 20.28
CA LEU A 151 11.81 -0.01 19.98
C LEU A 151 13.08 0.66 20.54
N ALA A 152 13.60 0.15 21.66
CA ALA A 152 14.82 0.64 22.29
C ALA A 152 16.12 0.26 21.55
N GLU A 153 16.09 -0.74 20.66
CA GLU A 153 17.24 -1.12 19.84
C GLU A 153 17.31 -0.34 18.52
N LEU A 154 16.16 -0.04 17.91
CA LEU A 154 16.09 0.79 16.69
C LEU A 154 16.58 2.23 16.93
N SER A 155 16.38 2.77 18.12
CA SER A 155 16.86 4.12 18.49
C SER A 155 18.38 4.22 18.64
N LYS A 156 19.09 3.11 18.85
CA LYS A 156 20.56 3.10 19.02
C LYS A 156 21.32 3.08 17.69
N VAL A 157 20.68 2.69 16.59
CA VAL A 157 21.32 2.57 15.26
C VAL A 157 21.26 3.89 14.47
N ALA A 158 20.45 4.86 14.90
CA ALA A 158 20.16 6.09 14.15
C ALA A 158 21.17 7.25 14.35
N VAL A 159 22.36 7.01 14.92
CA VAL A 159 23.34 8.09 15.17
C VAL A 159 24.66 7.81 14.47
N SER A 160 24.77 8.24 13.21
CA SER A 160 25.98 8.82 12.61
C SER A 160 25.81 8.96 11.09
N SER A 161 25.51 10.17 10.62
CA SER A 161 26.01 10.68 9.33
C SER A 161 25.75 12.18 9.20
N ASP A 162 26.80 12.98 9.38
CA ASP A 162 26.84 14.37 8.95
C ASP A 162 26.67 14.46 7.42
N LEU A 163 25.58 15.09 6.95
CA LEU A 163 25.41 15.53 5.56
C LEU A 163 24.72 16.91 5.51
N PRO A 164 25.06 17.76 4.52
CA PRO A 164 24.79 19.19 4.56
C PRO A 164 23.34 19.55 4.23
N ASP A 165 22.91 20.64 4.86
CA ASP A 165 21.63 21.32 4.72
C ASP A 165 21.35 21.74 3.26
N PHE A 166 20.23 21.25 2.71
CA PHE A 166 19.68 21.68 1.43
C PHE A 166 18.18 21.90 1.57
N SER A 167 17.79 23.16 1.73
CA SER A 167 16.41 23.62 1.62
C SER A 167 15.95 23.58 0.16
N SER A 168 15.00 22.69 -0.16
CA SER A 168 14.03 22.88 -1.25
C SER A 168 12.84 21.95 -1.04
N ASP A 169 11.66 22.53 -0.85
CA ASP A 169 10.35 21.87 -0.77
C ASP A 169 10.07 20.96 -1.97
N GLN A 170 10.39 19.67 -1.83
CA GLN A 170 9.75 18.54 -2.53
C GLN A 170 9.77 17.37 -1.54
N THR A 171 8.59 16.89 -1.15
CA THR A 171 8.40 15.80 -0.17
C THR A 171 9.34 14.63 -0.48
N ALA A 172 10.29 14.40 0.43
CA ALA A 172 11.37 13.46 0.28
C ALA A 172 10.86 12.00 0.25
N TRP A 173 11.36 11.26 -0.73
CA TRP A 173 11.14 9.83 -0.89
C TRP A 173 11.56 9.07 0.38
N LYS A 174 10.62 8.34 1.01
CA LYS A 174 10.94 7.36 2.06
C LYS A 174 11.82 6.27 1.42
N LEU A 175 12.92 5.90 2.10
CA LEU A 175 13.90 4.91 1.64
C LEU A 175 13.20 3.65 1.08
N PRO A 176 13.73 3.02 0.01
CA PRO A 176 13.27 1.71 -0.42
C PRO A 176 13.33 0.75 0.78
N ASN A 177 12.40 -0.21 0.87
CA ASN A 177 12.54 -1.31 1.81
C ASN A 177 13.98 -1.85 1.65
N PRO A 178 14.77 -1.93 2.73
CA PRO A 178 16.11 -2.48 2.64
C PRO A 178 16.02 -3.87 2.01
N PRO A 179 16.99 -4.28 1.16
CA PRO A 179 17.04 -5.65 0.69
C PRO A 179 17.00 -6.59 1.91
N ASP A 180 16.13 -7.60 1.86
CA ASP A 180 15.86 -8.53 2.95
C ASP A 180 17.17 -8.98 3.64
N THR A 181 17.50 -8.38 4.79
CA THR A 181 18.51 -8.93 5.69
C THR A 181 17.80 -9.95 6.56
N ASP A 182 17.83 -11.19 6.08
CA ASP A 182 17.36 -12.38 6.77
C ASP A 182 18.10 -12.53 8.11
N VAL A 183 17.43 -12.18 9.21
CA VAL A 183 17.89 -12.53 10.56
C VAL A 183 16.69 -13.02 11.37
N GLU A 184 16.54 -14.33 11.34
CA GLU A 184 15.90 -15.16 12.35
C GLU A 184 14.48 -14.74 12.79
N ARG A 185 13.48 -15.00 11.94
CA ARG A 185 12.11 -15.23 12.43
C ARG A 185 11.59 -16.55 11.89
N GLY A 186 11.36 -17.48 12.81
CA GLY A 186 11.08 -18.89 12.52
C GLY A 186 9.90 -19.12 11.57
N ARG A 187 10.21 -19.72 10.40
CA ARG A 187 9.57 -20.87 9.75
C ARG A 187 8.04 -21.09 9.72
N LEU A 188 7.16 -20.14 10.07
CA LEU A 188 5.71 -20.44 10.08
C LEU A 188 4.77 -19.43 9.41
N ALA A 189 5.29 -18.45 8.68
CA ALA A 189 4.53 -17.80 7.61
C ALA A 189 5.48 -17.60 6.45
N VAL A 190 5.08 -17.98 5.24
CA VAL A 190 5.73 -17.38 4.06
C VAL A 190 5.54 -15.89 4.25
N ASN A 191 6.63 -15.16 4.47
CA ASN A 191 6.59 -13.71 4.52
C ASN A 191 6.11 -13.27 3.13
N VAL A 192 4.80 -13.10 2.97
CA VAL A 192 4.13 -12.65 1.73
C VAL A 192 4.59 -11.24 1.32
N GLY A 193 5.53 -10.68 2.05
CA GLY A 193 6.13 -9.38 1.84
C GLY A 193 5.18 -8.26 2.24
N GLY A 194 5.50 -7.07 1.78
CA GLY A 194 4.67 -5.89 1.99
C GLY A 194 3.39 -5.85 1.17
N ALA A 195 3.12 -6.79 0.26
CA ALA A 195 2.02 -6.71 -0.70
C ALA A 195 0.66 -7.13 -0.12
N TYR A 196 0.08 -6.28 0.75
CA TYR A 196 -1.24 -6.48 1.34
C TYR A 196 -2.06 -5.18 1.34
N TRP A 197 -3.38 -5.30 1.46
CA TRP A 197 -4.25 -4.15 1.75
C TRP A 197 -4.35 -3.95 3.28
N SER A 198 -4.25 -2.72 3.77
CA SER A 198 -4.56 -2.44 5.18
C SER A 198 -6.02 -2.82 5.46
N ARG A 199 -6.36 -3.05 6.74
CA ARG A 199 -7.74 -3.36 7.15
C ARG A 199 -8.72 -2.30 6.63
N SER A 200 -8.40 -1.03 6.80
CA SER A 200 -9.22 0.08 6.32
C SER A 200 -9.33 0.11 4.80
N SER A 201 -8.23 -0.11 4.07
CA SER A 201 -8.25 -0.16 2.60
C SER A 201 -9.12 -1.30 2.09
N ALA A 202 -9.01 -2.49 2.69
CA ALA A 202 -9.80 -3.65 2.32
C ALA A 202 -11.29 -3.43 2.58
N LEU A 203 -11.65 -2.76 3.68
CA LEU A 203 -13.04 -2.43 3.98
C LEU A 203 -13.60 -1.38 3.03
N ILE A 204 -12.82 -0.34 2.70
CA ILE A 204 -13.24 0.65 1.71
C ILE A 204 -13.50 -0.05 0.37
N LEU A 205 -12.54 -0.84 -0.11
CA LEU A 205 -12.72 -1.60 -1.35
C LEU A 205 -13.92 -2.54 -1.29
N TYR A 206 -14.19 -3.19 -0.15
CA TYR A 206 -15.31 -4.12 -0.01
C TYR A 206 -16.68 -3.44 -0.14
N PHE A 207 -16.85 -2.24 0.44
CA PHE A 207 -18.11 -1.50 0.37
C PHE A 207 -18.22 -0.59 -0.86
N HIS A 208 -17.10 -0.32 -1.54
CA HIS A 208 -17.05 0.57 -2.69
C HIS A 208 -17.97 0.10 -3.82
N LYS A 209 -18.63 1.06 -4.49
CA LYS A 209 -19.65 0.83 -5.54
C LYS A 209 -19.25 -0.09 -6.69
N TRP A 210 -17.96 -0.30 -6.90
CA TRP A 210 -17.44 -1.15 -7.97
C TRP A 210 -17.30 -2.62 -7.58
N PHE A 211 -17.28 -2.90 -6.28
CA PHE A 211 -17.08 -4.25 -5.73
C PHE A 211 -18.26 -4.72 -4.86
N ASN A 212 -19.13 -3.79 -4.47
CA ASN A 212 -20.31 -4.05 -3.68
C ASN A 212 -21.49 -4.48 -4.56
N ASP A 213 -22.02 -5.67 -4.32
CA ASP A 213 -23.15 -6.26 -5.06
C ASP A 213 -24.52 -5.79 -4.55
N VAL A 214 -24.57 -4.91 -3.54
CA VAL A 214 -25.84 -4.43 -2.98
C VAL A 214 -26.50 -3.44 -3.94
N GLU A 215 -27.76 -3.71 -4.31
CA GLU A 215 -28.55 -2.84 -5.20
C GLU A 215 -28.76 -1.44 -4.58
N GLU A 216 -28.45 -0.41 -5.37
CA GLU A 216 -28.40 0.99 -4.93
C GLU A 216 -29.81 1.56 -4.65
N GLU A 217 -30.07 2.02 -3.42
CA GLU A 217 -31.13 3.01 -3.19
C GLU A 217 -30.53 4.39 -3.48
N VAL A 218 -30.79 4.93 -4.68
CA VAL A 218 -30.19 6.20 -5.15
C VAL A 218 -30.53 7.34 -4.19
N LYS A 219 -29.59 7.72 -3.33
CA LYS A 219 -29.59 8.98 -2.58
C LYS A 219 -28.22 9.64 -2.72
N ILE A 220 -28.16 10.62 -3.61
CA ILE A 220 -27.04 11.57 -3.71
C ILE A 220 -26.97 12.34 -2.39
N ASP A 221 -25.78 12.50 -1.83
CA ASP A 221 -25.51 13.13 -0.52
C ASP A 221 -26.12 12.40 0.69
N SER A 222 -26.02 11.07 0.73
CA SER A 222 -26.50 10.27 1.87
C SER A 222 -25.81 10.59 3.18
N ILE A 223 -24.53 11.02 3.15
CA ILE A 223 -23.68 11.27 4.33
C ILE A 223 -23.32 12.75 4.43
N SER A 224 -23.45 13.32 5.63
CA SER A 224 -23.05 14.70 5.94
C SER A 224 -22.35 14.80 7.29
N LEU A 225 -21.44 15.78 7.42
CA LEU A 225 -20.78 16.13 8.68
C LEU A 225 -21.30 17.49 9.17
N GLN A 226 -21.88 17.51 10.37
CA GLN A 226 -22.40 18.70 11.03
C GLN A 226 -21.62 18.94 12.32
N GLY A 227 -20.60 19.80 12.26
CA GLY A 227 -19.65 19.96 13.36
C GLY A 227 -18.83 18.69 13.55
N THR A 228 -19.04 17.97 14.66
CA THR A 228 -18.41 16.66 14.93
C THR A 228 -19.33 15.49 14.66
N GLU A 229 -20.55 15.73 14.20
CA GLU A 229 -21.58 14.71 14.07
C GLU A 229 -21.73 14.26 12.62
N ILE A 230 -21.46 12.98 12.36
CA ILE A 230 -21.72 12.35 11.08
C ILE A 230 -23.17 11.86 11.08
N VAL A 231 -23.90 12.21 10.04
CA VAL A 231 -25.28 11.78 9.80
C VAL A 231 -25.36 11.13 8.43
N SER A 232 -25.92 9.94 8.35
CA SER A 232 -26.12 9.19 7.12
C SER A 232 -27.57 8.70 6.98
N SER A 233 -28.13 8.73 5.78
CA SER A 233 -29.40 8.06 5.48
C SER A 233 -29.31 6.54 5.46
N ASN A 234 -28.09 6.02 5.35
CA ASN A 234 -27.78 4.60 5.25
C ASN A 234 -26.82 4.18 6.38
N SER A 235 -26.74 2.89 6.66
CA SER A 235 -25.84 2.34 7.67
C SER A 235 -24.37 2.63 7.32
N ILE A 236 -23.67 3.40 8.16
CA ILE A 236 -22.24 3.70 8.06
C ILE A 236 -21.47 2.41 8.38
N LYS A 237 -20.48 2.06 7.54
CA LYS A 237 -19.70 0.83 7.70
C LYS A 237 -18.23 1.09 8.04
N ILE A 238 -17.66 2.19 7.57
CA ILE A 238 -16.29 2.56 7.94
C ILE A 238 -16.15 4.08 8.04
N ILE A 239 -15.33 4.51 9.01
CA ILE A 239 -14.80 5.87 9.12
C ILE A 239 -13.28 5.74 9.19
N GLU A 240 -12.57 6.28 8.22
CA GLU A 240 -11.11 6.33 8.20
C GLU A 240 -10.61 7.75 8.49
N PHE A 241 -9.60 7.85 9.36
CA PHE A 241 -8.92 9.09 9.71
C PHE A 241 -7.54 9.12 9.06
N ARG A 242 -7.28 10.22 8.37
CA ARG A 242 -6.05 10.48 7.62
C ARG A 242 -5.41 11.79 8.07
N ASP A 243 -4.08 11.83 8.02
CA ASP A 243 -3.32 13.05 8.27
C ASP A 243 -3.46 14.05 7.11
N GLN A 244 -2.71 15.15 7.18
CA GLN A 244 -2.73 16.21 6.16
C GLN A 244 -2.14 15.77 4.80
N GLU A 245 -1.33 14.71 4.79
CA GLU A 245 -0.76 14.11 3.59
C GLU A 245 -1.67 13.03 2.99
N GLY A 246 -2.82 12.75 3.63
CA GLY A 246 -3.73 11.69 3.21
C GLY A 246 -3.31 10.29 3.65
N THR A 247 -2.38 10.18 4.61
CA THR A 247 -1.97 8.90 5.19
C THR A 247 -2.93 8.47 6.28
N SER A 248 -3.50 7.27 6.13
CA SER A 248 -4.37 6.63 7.10
C SER A 248 -3.61 6.25 8.38
N PHE A 249 -4.12 6.71 9.52
CA PHE A 249 -3.55 6.42 10.83
C PHE A 249 -4.53 5.69 11.76
N HIS A 250 -5.84 5.77 11.53
CA HIS A 250 -6.84 5.08 12.33
C HIS A 250 -8.15 4.87 11.54
N HIS A 251 -8.95 3.89 11.94
CA HIS A 251 -10.29 3.70 11.40
C HIS A 251 -11.24 3.10 12.44
N LEU A 252 -12.53 3.36 12.26
CA LEU A 252 -13.64 2.67 12.92
C LEU A 252 -14.36 1.82 11.89
N GLU A 253 -14.70 0.58 12.27
CA GLU A 253 -15.48 -0.34 11.44
C GLU A 253 -16.78 -0.74 12.15
N PHE A 254 -17.87 -0.86 11.40
CA PHE A 254 -19.20 -1.19 11.90
C PHE A 254 -19.79 -2.35 11.08
N LEU A 255 -19.30 -3.56 11.36
CA LEU A 255 -19.65 -4.77 10.60
C LEU A 255 -20.74 -5.62 11.26
N GLU A 256 -21.16 -5.25 12.47
CA GLU A 256 -22.21 -5.94 13.20
C GLU A 256 -23.60 -5.69 12.60
N GLU A 257 -24.59 -6.46 13.04
CA GLU A 257 -25.99 -6.35 12.59
C GLU A 257 -26.63 -5.01 12.95
N THR A 258 -26.06 -4.28 13.91
CA THR A 258 -26.59 -2.99 14.36
C THR A 258 -26.26 -1.89 13.37
N ASP A 259 -27.27 -1.30 12.77
CA ASP A 259 -27.08 -0.19 11.83
C ASP A 259 -26.72 1.13 12.52
N ILE A 260 -25.71 1.81 11.97
CA ILE A 260 -25.21 3.08 12.47
C ILE A 260 -25.55 4.19 11.48
N PHE A 261 -26.55 5.00 11.79
CA PHE A 261 -26.95 6.14 10.95
C PHE A 261 -26.35 7.47 11.41
N LYS A 262 -25.81 7.50 12.63
CA LYS A 262 -25.37 8.72 13.28
C LYS A 262 -24.24 8.44 14.26
N LEU A 263 -23.18 9.26 14.22
CA LEU A 263 -22.05 9.12 15.13
C LEU A 263 -21.48 10.50 15.50
N ASN A 264 -21.24 10.74 16.78
CA ASN A 264 -20.52 11.93 17.23
C ASN A 264 -19.04 11.61 17.40
N LEU A 265 -18.18 12.25 16.61
CA LEU A 265 -16.74 12.05 16.64
C LEU A 265 -16.09 12.58 17.92
N ALA A 266 -16.72 13.52 18.63
CA ALA A 266 -16.16 14.09 19.86
C ALA A 266 -16.05 13.09 21.03
N SER A 267 -16.70 11.92 20.93
CA SER A 267 -16.54 10.83 21.90
C SER A 267 -15.38 9.89 21.58
N ILE A 268 -14.72 10.05 20.43
CA ILE A 268 -13.60 9.20 20.01
C ILE A 268 -12.30 9.81 20.54
N ASN A 269 -11.51 9.00 21.24
CA ASN A 269 -10.19 9.42 21.65
C ASN A 269 -9.16 9.13 20.55
N LEU A 270 -8.62 10.18 19.92
CA LEU A 270 -7.54 10.07 18.94
C LEU A 270 -6.19 10.58 19.48
N SER A 271 -6.08 10.87 20.79
CA SER A 271 -4.91 11.56 21.36
C SER A 271 -3.59 10.83 21.15
N GLU A 272 -3.63 9.51 21.05
CA GLU A 272 -2.44 8.68 20.85
C GLU A 272 -1.87 8.78 19.42
N TYR A 273 -2.68 9.22 18.45
CA TYR A 273 -2.32 9.26 17.03
C TYR A 273 -2.04 10.67 16.52
N VAL A 274 -2.47 11.68 17.27
CA VAL A 274 -2.41 13.08 16.87
C VAL A 274 -1.25 13.75 17.60
N LEU A 275 -0.17 14.01 16.87
CA LEU A 275 0.97 14.80 17.37
C LEU A 275 0.51 16.24 17.68
N GLU A 276 1.15 16.88 18.67
CA GLU A 276 0.81 18.23 19.18
C GLU A 276 0.70 19.33 18.10
N ASN A 277 1.25 19.08 16.90
CA ASN A 277 1.33 20.05 15.80
C ASN A 277 0.26 19.87 14.71
N ILE A 278 -0.57 18.82 14.76
CA ILE A 278 -1.61 18.59 13.74
C ILE A 278 -2.83 19.44 14.09
N LYS A 279 -3.25 20.31 13.15
CA LYS A 279 -4.42 21.19 13.34
C LYS A 279 -5.69 20.66 12.69
N GLU A 280 -5.55 19.81 11.68
CA GLU A 280 -6.65 19.34 10.84
C GLU A 280 -6.35 17.91 10.42
N ILE A 281 -7.39 17.08 10.41
CA ILE A 281 -7.38 15.72 9.87
C ILE A 281 -8.39 15.60 8.73
N LEU A 282 -8.17 14.63 7.86
CA LEU A 282 -9.10 14.23 6.82
C LEU A 282 -9.88 13.01 7.30
N ILE A 283 -11.18 13.01 7.05
CA ILE A 283 -12.08 11.91 7.40
C ILE A 283 -12.73 11.41 6.12
N VAL A 284 -12.70 10.08 5.95
CA VAL A 284 -13.41 9.38 4.89
C VAL A 284 -14.47 8.49 5.53
N VAL A 285 -15.72 8.63 5.10
CA VAL A 285 -16.85 7.86 5.62
C VAL A 285 -17.48 7.11 4.47
N GLU A 286 -17.77 5.83 4.67
CA GLU A 286 -18.46 5.00 3.69
C GLU A 286 -19.67 4.28 4.31
N ASP A 287 -20.77 4.27 3.57
CA ASP A 287 -21.98 3.54 3.93
C ASP A 287 -22.08 2.17 3.26
N ILE A 288 -23.10 1.41 3.63
CA ILE A 288 -23.37 0.04 3.13
C ILE A 288 -23.57 -0.06 1.61
N PHE A 289 -23.87 1.05 0.93
CA PHE A 289 -24.05 1.08 -0.53
C PHE A 289 -22.82 1.67 -1.25
N GLY A 290 -21.73 1.93 -0.52
CA GLY A 290 -20.51 2.52 -1.08
C GLY A 290 -20.61 4.01 -1.37
N ASN A 291 -21.56 4.74 -0.76
CA ASN A 291 -21.50 6.20 -0.82
C ASN A 291 -20.38 6.69 0.08
N LEU A 292 -19.52 7.55 -0.47
CA LEU A 292 -18.34 8.07 0.20
C LEU A 292 -18.50 9.57 0.48
N MET A 293 -18.13 9.98 1.68
CA MET A 293 -17.97 11.38 2.06
C MET A 293 -16.53 11.61 2.52
N LYS A 294 -15.91 12.71 2.04
CA LYS A 294 -14.60 13.18 2.49
C LYS A 294 -14.73 14.58 3.07
N SER A 295 -14.23 14.78 4.28
CA SER A 295 -14.29 16.08 4.96
C SER A 295 -13.06 16.33 5.80
N LYS A 296 -12.73 17.61 5.96
CA LYS A 296 -11.72 18.08 6.92
C LYS A 296 -12.38 18.27 8.27
N LEU A 297 -11.66 17.94 9.34
CA LEU A 297 -12.09 18.19 10.72
C LEU A 297 -10.95 18.85 11.50
N ASP A 298 -11.26 19.98 12.15
CA ASP A 298 -10.34 20.61 13.10
C ASP A 298 -10.26 19.74 14.36
N ILE A 299 -9.04 19.32 14.70
CA ILE A 299 -8.73 18.50 15.88
C ILE A 299 -9.26 19.15 17.16
N LYS A 300 -9.29 20.48 17.26
CA LYS A 300 -9.82 21.18 18.45
C LYS A 300 -11.29 20.90 18.73
N MET A 301 -12.04 20.43 17.74
CA MET A 301 -13.43 20.04 17.90
C MET A 301 -13.60 18.67 18.55
N LEU A 302 -12.55 17.85 18.55
CA LEU A 302 -12.54 16.55 19.22
C LEU A 302 -12.04 16.74 20.66
N ASN A 303 -12.60 15.96 21.59
CA ASN A 303 -12.16 15.98 22.98
C ASN A 303 -10.81 15.27 23.11
N PHE A 304 -9.72 15.99 22.85
CA PHE A 304 -8.40 15.57 23.26
C PHE A 304 -8.22 15.93 24.73
N ASN A 305 -8.52 14.99 25.62
CA ASN A 305 -7.91 15.04 26.95
C ASN A 305 -6.42 14.73 26.76
N ILE A 306 -5.65 15.75 26.41
CA ILE A 306 -4.18 15.69 26.41
C ILE A 306 -3.78 15.35 27.85
N LYS A 307 -3.30 14.13 28.06
CA LYS A 307 -2.67 13.71 29.31
C LYS A 307 -1.22 14.15 29.33
#